data_AF-A0A831KDY0-F1
#
_entry.id   AF-A0A831KDY0-F1
#
_cell.length_a   1.000
_cell.length_b   1.000
_cell.length_c   1.000
_cell.angle_alpha   90.00
_cell.angle_beta   90.00
_cell.angle_gamma   90.00
#
_symmetry.space_group_name_H-M   'P 1'
#
loop_
_entity.id
_entity.type
_entity.pdbx_description
1 polymer ?
#
loop_
_entity_poly.entity_id
_entity_poly.type
_entity_poly.pdbx_seq_one_letter_code
_entity_poly.pdbx_strand_id
1 'polypeptide(L)'
;MTQTTIQKPVQKDITSHFTKKSSGIIPKTITLSSVIFILAILGFILADIIYNGAGTISWDFLSLPPENGMESGGIFPAIFGTAALVLLMTVAVIPVGVMTALYLHEYRSSTSKITRIIRIAINNLASIPSIVFGLFGLGFFIGFIGGG
;
A
#
# COMPACT_ATOMS: atom_id res chain seq x y z
N MET A 1 -3.90 66.56 4.10
CA MET A 1 -3.85 65.39 3.21
C MET A 1 -2.91 64.35 3.83
N THR A 2 -3.38 63.45 4.68
CA THR A 2 -4.00 62.11 4.46
C THR A 2 -3.00 60.94 4.50
N GLN A 3 -3.13 60.13 5.56
CA GLN A 3 -2.88 58.66 5.66
C GLN A 3 -1.46 58.12 5.88
N THR A 4 -0.94 58.21 7.11
CA THR A 4 0.20 57.34 7.53
C THR A 4 0.00 56.63 8.87
N THR A 5 -1.22 56.59 9.43
CA THR A 5 -1.43 56.20 10.85
C THR A 5 -1.99 54.80 11.09
N ILE A 6 -2.43 54.01 10.09
CA ILE A 6 -3.19 52.77 10.38
C ILE A 6 -2.67 51.56 9.61
N GLN A 7 -1.46 51.05 9.89
CA GLN A 7 -1.09 49.64 9.65
C GLN A 7 0.17 49.27 10.44
N LYS A 8 0.05 48.83 11.71
CA LYS A 8 1.09 48.02 12.38
C LYS A 8 0.81 47.36 13.75
N PRO A 9 -0.42 47.29 14.31
CA PRO A 9 -0.61 46.46 15.51
C PRO A 9 -1.19 45.04 15.26
N VAL A 10 -2.00 44.80 14.21
CA VAL A 10 -2.80 43.54 14.12
C VAL A 10 -2.02 42.29 13.68
N GLN A 11 -0.95 42.43 12.88
CA GLN A 11 -0.23 41.27 12.35
C GLN A 11 0.64 40.55 13.40
N LYS A 12 0.98 41.23 14.50
CA LYS A 12 1.93 40.71 15.50
C LYS A 12 1.28 39.71 16.46
N ASP A 13 -0.04 39.78 16.63
CA ASP A 13 -0.76 38.98 17.64
C ASP A 13 -1.27 37.62 17.11
N ILE A 14 -1.32 37.41 15.79
CA ILE A 14 -1.84 36.16 15.20
C ILE A 14 -0.74 35.08 15.08
N THR A 15 0.54 35.46 15.12
CA THR A 15 1.68 34.54 14.90
C THR A 15 2.29 33.97 16.19
N SER A 16 1.81 34.39 17.38
CA SER A 16 2.35 33.96 18.68
C SER A 16 1.74 32.66 19.22
N HIS A 17 0.67 32.14 18.62
CA HIS A 17 -0.04 30.94 19.07
C HIS A 17 0.45 29.61 18.47
N PHE A 18 1.46 29.63 17.59
CA PHE A 18 2.11 28.41 17.14
C PHE A 18 3.17 27.99 18.16
N THR A 19 2.71 27.28 19.18
CA THR A 19 3.53 26.68 20.23
C THR A 19 4.74 25.97 19.63
N LYS A 20 5.93 26.35 20.09
CA LYS A 20 7.24 25.77 19.78
C LYS A 20 7.13 24.25 19.62
N LYS A 21 7.24 23.78 18.38
CA LYS A 21 7.36 22.36 18.00
C LYS A 21 8.31 21.71 19.00
N SER A 22 7.80 20.78 19.81
CA SER A 22 8.63 20.04 20.75
C SER A 22 9.72 19.35 19.92
N SER A 23 10.89 19.98 19.86
CA SER A 23 12.16 19.35 19.48
C SER A 23 12.60 18.42 20.60
N GLY A 24 11.64 17.74 21.22
CA GLY A 24 11.84 16.86 22.34
C GLY A 24 12.74 15.75 21.88
N ILE A 25 13.88 15.66 22.51
CA ILE A 25 14.77 14.50 22.43
C ILE A 25 13.95 13.25 22.81
N ILE A 26 12.99 13.39 23.71
CA ILE A 26 12.07 12.34 24.18
C ILE A 26 11.32 11.63 23.02
N PRO A 27 10.45 12.27 22.22
CA PRO A 27 9.76 11.59 21.11
C PRO A 27 10.71 11.02 20.05
N LYS A 28 11.85 11.66 19.80
CA LYS A 28 12.86 11.14 18.86
C LYS A 28 13.55 9.88 19.38
N THR A 29 13.91 9.84 20.66
CA THR A 29 14.52 8.65 21.28
C THR A 29 13.57 7.47 21.35
N ILE A 30 12.28 7.70 21.64
CA ILE A 30 11.26 6.65 21.67
C ILE A 30 11.05 6.06 20.27
N THR A 31 10.83 6.92 19.26
CA THR A 31 10.65 6.45 17.88
C THR A 31 11.90 5.76 17.33
N LEU A 32 13.10 6.27 17.63
CA LEU A 32 14.35 5.64 17.23
C LEU A 32 14.56 4.28 17.92
N SER A 33 14.23 4.18 19.21
CA SER A 33 14.28 2.91 19.96
C SER A 33 13.35 1.86 19.35
N SER A 34 12.10 2.23 19.05
CA SER A 34 11.15 1.31 18.40
C SER A 34 11.65 0.84 17.03
N VAL A 35 12.22 1.73 16.22
CA VAL A 35 12.79 1.37 14.92
C VAL A 35 13.98 0.43 15.09
N ILE A 36 14.91 0.72 16.01
CA ILE A 36 16.07 -0.14 16.29
C ILE A 36 15.59 -1.52 16.76
N PHE A 37 14.58 -1.57 17.62
CA PHE A 37 14.03 -2.83 18.12
C PHE A 37 13.40 -3.68 17.00
N ILE A 38 12.60 -3.07 16.13
CA ILE A 38 12.01 -3.76 14.96
C ILE A 38 13.12 -4.25 14.02
N LEU A 39 14.13 -3.43 13.75
CA LEU A 39 15.26 -3.81 12.89
C LEU A 39 16.12 -4.90 13.51
N ALA A 40 16.30 -4.91 14.84
CA ALA A 40 17.03 -5.95 15.54
C ALA A 40 16.30 -7.30 15.45
N ILE A 41 14.98 -7.31 15.67
CA ILE A 41 14.15 -8.52 15.50
C ILE A 41 14.19 -9.00 14.06
N LEU A 42 13.99 -8.09 13.09
CA LEU A 42 14.05 -8.43 11.66
C LEU A 42 15.42 -9.02 11.29
N GLY A 43 16.50 -8.39 11.75
CA GLY A 43 17.86 -8.88 11.52
C GLY A 43 18.09 -10.27 12.12
N PHE A 44 17.57 -10.51 13.32
CA PHE A 44 17.64 -11.82 13.97
C PHE A 44 16.87 -12.89 13.18
N ILE A 45 15.63 -12.60 12.76
CA ILE A 45 14.81 -13.51 11.94
C ILE A 45 15.50 -13.82 10.61
N LEU A 46 16.02 -12.79 9.93
CA LEU A 46 16.72 -12.98 8.66
C LEU A 46 18.00 -13.80 8.82
N ALA A 47 18.75 -13.56 9.90
CA ALA A 47 19.94 -14.36 10.22
C ALA A 47 19.56 -15.84 10.41
N ASP A 48 18.53 -16.12 11.21
CA ASP A 48 18.04 -17.48 11.45
C ASP A 48 17.59 -18.18 10.16
N ILE A 49 16.84 -17.47 9.29
CA ILE A 49 16.42 -17.98 7.98
C ILE A 49 17.62 -18.30 7.09
N ILE A 50 18.64 -17.45 7.05
CA ILE A 50 19.81 -17.66 6.20
C ILE A 50 20.66 -18.82 6.75
N TYR A 51 20.97 -18.83 8.05
CA TYR A 51 21.84 -19.85 8.65
C TYR A 51 21.19 -21.24 8.61
N ASN A 52 19.90 -21.36 8.93
CA ASN A 52 19.22 -22.65 8.93
C ASN A 52 18.62 -23.04 7.57
N GLY A 53 18.30 -22.04 6.72
CA GLY A 53 17.64 -22.27 5.44
C GLY A 53 18.59 -22.42 4.25
N ALA A 54 19.81 -21.86 4.30
CA ALA A 54 20.72 -21.90 3.15
C ALA A 54 21.09 -23.33 2.71
N GLY A 55 21.19 -24.27 3.65
CA GLY A 55 21.47 -25.69 3.36
C GLY A 55 20.31 -26.43 2.65
N THR A 56 19.11 -25.87 2.69
CA THR A 56 17.88 -26.49 2.15
C THR A 56 17.56 -25.99 0.74
N ILE A 57 18.26 -24.95 0.25
CA ILE A 57 18.08 -24.42 -1.10
C ILE A 57 18.70 -25.39 -2.12
N SER A 58 17.88 -26.28 -2.64
CA SER A 58 18.21 -27.18 -3.74
C SER A 58 17.34 -26.90 -4.96
N TRP A 59 17.72 -27.46 -6.11
CA TRP A 59 16.86 -27.40 -7.29
C TRP A 59 15.52 -28.10 -7.05
N ASP A 60 15.55 -29.23 -6.34
CA ASP A 60 14.36 -29.98 -5.95
C ASP A 60 13.41 -29.13 -5.10
N PHE A 61 13.93 -28.33 -4.17
CA PHE A 61 13.14 -27.37 -3.39
C PHE A 61 12.43 -26.33 -4.28
N LEU A 62 13.05 -25.91 -5.38
CA LEU A 62 12.44 -24.93 -6.30
C LEU A 62 11.44 -25.54 -7.28
N SER A 63 11.66 -26.78 -7.73
CA SER A 63 10.86 -27.40 -8.81
C SER A 63 9.78 -28.38 -8.34
N LEU A 64 9.90 -28.93 -7.13
CA LEU A 64 8.92 -29.90 -6.62
C LEU A 64 7.69 -29.20 -5.99
N PRO A 65 6.54 -29.89 -5.95
CA PRO A 65 5.40 -29.45 -5.15
C PRO A 65 5.66 -29.60 -3.64
N PRO A 66 4.92 -28.87 -2.79
CA PRO A 66 5.01 -29.04 -1.35
C PRO A 66 4.40 -30.37 -0.92
N GLU A 67 5.01 -31.00 0.07
CA GLU A 67 4.58 -32.26 0.68
C GLU A 67 4.34 -32.06 2.19
N ASN A 68 3.56 -32.95 2.79
CA ASN A 68 3.25 -32.93 4.23
C ASN A 68 2.80 -31.55 4.74
N GLY A 69 1.89 -30.88 4.02
CA GLY A 69 1.36 -29.57 4.46
C GLY A 69 2.38 -28.43 4.45
N MET A 70 3.37 -28.46 3.54
CA MET A 70 4.50 -27.52 3.44
C MET A 70 5.61 -27.73 4.48
N GLU A 71 5.59 -28.82 5.24
CA GLU A 71 6.69 -29.19 6.13
C GLU A 71 7.88 -29.82 5.37
N SER A 72 7.66 -30.24 4.13
CA SER A 72 8.67 -30.84 3.26
C SER A 72 8.33 -30.63 1.78
N GLY A 73 9.20 -31.07 0.86
CA GLY A 73 9.01 -30.87 -0.57
C GLY A 73 9.47 -29.49 -1.06
N GLY A 74 8.91 -29.04 -2.18
CA GLY A 74 9.31 -27.79 -2.83
C GLY A 74 8.23 -26.69 -2.85
N ILE A 75 8.60 -25.53 -3.39
CA ILE A 75 7.78 -24.31 -3.41
C ILE A 75 7.30 -23.94 -4.82
N PHE A 76 7.45 -24.83 -5.80
CA PHE A 76 7.14 -24.53 -7.20
C PHE A 76 5.73 -23.99 -7.43
N PRO A 77 4.65 -24.59 -6.88
CA PRO A 77 3.29 -24.09 -7.09
C PRO A 77 3.07 -22.69 -6.51
N ALA A 78 3.76 -22.31 -5.43
CA ALA A 78 3.67 -20.97 -4.85
C ALA A 78 4.36 -19.93 -5.75
N ILE A 79 5.55 -20.26 -6.28
CA ILE A 79 6.27 -19.38 -7.23
C ILE A 79 5.45 -19.23 -8.52
N PHE A 80 5.03 -20.35 -9.11
CA PHE A 80 4.27 -20.33 -10.36
C PHE A 80 2.92 -19.64 -10.16
N GLY A 81 2.20 -19.96 -9.07
CA GLY A 81 0.91 -19.38 -8.75
C GLY A 81 0.98 -17.86 -8.57
N THR A 82 1.98 -17.35 -7.83
CA THR A 82 2.16 -15.90 -7.66
C THR A 82 2.54 -15.21 -8.96
N ALA A 83 3.46 -15.78 -9.74
CA ALA A 83 3.85 -15.23 -11.04
C ALA A 83 2.68 -15.23 -12.04
N ALA A 84 1.94 -16.33 -12.15
CA ALA A 84 0.78 -16.45 -13.01
C ALA A 84 -0.34 -15.49 -12.57
N LEU A 85 -0.60 -15.36 -11.26
CA LEU A 85 -1.58 -14.43 -10.71
C LEU A 85 -1.25 -12.99 -11.12
N VAL A 86 -0.01 -12.55 -10.90
CA VAL A 86 0.43 -11.19 -11.26
C VAL A 86 0.36 -10.97 -12.76
N LEU A 87 0.77 -11.94 -13.56
CA LEU A 87 0.73 -11.85 -15.02
C LEU A 87 -0.70 -11.74 -15.54
N LEU A 88 -1.61 -12.60 -15.06
CA LEU A 88 -3.01 -12.57 -15.45
C LEU A 88 -3.68 -11.26 -15.04
N MET A 89 -3.43 -10.77 -13.82
CA MET A 89 -3.92 -9.47 -13.37
C MET A 89 -3.41 -8.35 -14.27
N THR A 90 -2.14 -8.38 -14.63
CA THR A 90 -1.51 -7.35 -15.46
C THR A 90 -2.11 -7.34 -16.87
N VAL A 91 -2.23 -8.50 -17.51
CA VAL A 91 -2.80 -8.63 -18.87
C VAL A 91 -4.28 -8.22 -18.89
N ALA A 92 -5.05 -8.56 -17.86
CA ALA A 92 -6.46 -8.19 -17.78
C ALA A 92 -6.67 -6.70 -17.48
N VAL A 93 -5.89 -6.12 -16.56
CA VAL A 93 -6.09 -4.76 -16.05
C VAL A 93 -5.48 -3.70 -16.96
N ILE A 94 -4.32 -3.94 -17.57
CA ILE A 94 -3.62 -2.94 -18.39
C ILE A 94 -4.50 -2.39 -19.53
N PRO A 95 -5.15 -3.21 -20.38
CA PRO A 95 -5.94 -2.69 -21.49
C PRO A 95 -7.06 -1.76 -21.01
N VAL A 96 -7.77 -2.15 -19.96
CA VAL A 96 -8.88 -1.37 -19.38
C VAL A 96 -8.35 -0.09 -18.73
N GLY A 97 -7.25 -0.18 -17.99
CA GLY A 97 -6.61 0.96 -17.33
C GLY A 97 -6.09 2.00 -18.33
N VAL A 98 -5.41 1.55 -19.39
CA VAL A 98 -4.89 2.42 -20.45
C VAL A 98 -6.02 3.07 -21.23
N MET A 99 -7.05 2.30 -21.63
CA MET A 99 -8.22 2.87 -22.32
C MET A 99 -8.94 3.91 -21.45
N THR A 100 -9.12 3.63 -20.16
CA THR A 100 -9.73 4.57 -19.22
C THR A 100 -8.87 5.83 -19.07
N ALA A 101 -7.55 5.70 -18.95
CA ALA A 101 -6.63 6.83 -18.85
C ALA A 101 -6.65 7.71 -20.12
N LEU A 102 -6.60 7.09 -21.31
CA LEU A 102 -6.69 7.79 -22.59
C LEU A 102 -8.03 8.51 -22.74
N TYR A 103 -9.14 7.83 -22.45
CA TYR A 103 -10.48 8.44 -22.49
C TYR A 103 -10.56 9.66 -21.57
N LEU A 104 -10.11 9.54 -20.31
CA LEU A 104 -10.14 10.64 -19.34
C LEU A 104 -9.18 11.80 -19.68
N HIS A 105 -8.13 11.53 -20.45
CA HIS A 105 -7.16 12.53 -20.90
C HIS A 105 -7.65 13.30 -22.13
N GLU A 106 -8.10 12.57 -23.15
CA GLU A 106 -8.48 13.11 -24.47
C GLU A 106 -9.88 13.74 -24.45
N TYR A 107 -10.87 13.08 -23.83
CA TYR A 107 -12.26 13.58 -23.79
C TYR A 107 -12.49 14.64 -22.70
N ARG A 108 -11.52 15.54 -22.51
CA ARG A 108 -11.45 16.59 -21.49
C ARG A 108 -12.51 17.69 -21.61
N SER A 109 -13.66 17.43 -22.24
CA SER A 109 -14.82 18.30 -22.10
C SER A 109 -15.22 18.33 -20.63
N SER A 110 -14.92 19.45 -19.98
CA SER A 110 -14.99 19.73 -18.54
C SER A 110 -16.39 19.59 -17.93
N THR A 111 -17.39 19.20 -18.74
CA THR A 111 -18.82 19.15 -18.39
C THR A 111 -19.42 17.74 -18.45
N SER A 112 -18.66 16.70 -18.84
CA SER A 112 -19.21 15.34 -18.87
C SER A 112 -19.38 14.76 -17.46
N LYS A 113 -20.64 14.53 -17.06
CA LYS A 113 -21.00 13.88 -15.78
C LYS A 113 -20.33 12.51 -15.63
N ILE A 114 -20.18 11.77 -16.73
CA ILE A 114 -19.56 10.43 -16.77
C ILE A 114 -18.08 10.51 -16.39
N THR A 115 -17.33 11.44 -16.98
CA THR A 115 -15.92 11.69 -16.65
C THR A 115 -15.73 12.04 -15.18
N ARG A 116 -16.66 12.82 -14.60
CA ARG A 116 -16.64 13.15 -13.16
C ARG A 116 -16.88 11.91 -12.28
N ILE A 117 -17.87 11.08 -12.62
CA ILE A 117 -18.17 9.85 -11.87
C ILE A 117 -16.98 8.89 -11.91
N ILE A 118 -16.40 8.66 -13.09
CA ILE A 118 -15.25 7.76 -13.24
C ILE A 118 -14.06 8.24 -12.39
N ARG A 119 -13.73 9.54 -12.42
CA ARG A 119 -12.64 10.09 -11.57
C ARG A 119 -12.91 9.89 -10.08
N ILE A 120 -14.15 10.11 -9.63
CA ILE A 120 -14.53 9.89 -8.24
C ILE A 120 -14.38 8.40 -7.89
N ALA A 121 -14.85 7.50 -8.74
CA ALA A 121 -14.73 6.05 -8.53
C ALA A 121 -13.26 5.60 -8.44
N ILE A 122 -12.39 6.06 -9.34
CA ILE A 122 -10.95 5.73 -9.33
C ILE A 122 -10.28 6.24 -8.06
N ASN A 123 -10.55 7.50 -7.67
CA ASN A 123 -9.98 8.08 -6.46
C ASN A 123 -10.45 7.35 -5.19
N ASN A 124 -11.72 6.95 -5.15
CA ASN A 124 -12.25 6.17 -4.04
C ASN A 124 -11.62 4.77 -4.00
N LEU A 125 -11.50 4.09 -5.14
CA LEU A 125 -10.92 2.74 -5.23
C LEU A 125 -9.46 2.72 -4.75
N ALA A 126 -8.68 3.75 -5.10
CA ALA A 126 -7.30 3.88 -4.65
C ALA A 126 -7.16 4.16 -3.15
N SER A 127 -8.22 4.65 -2.49
CA SER A 127 -8.20 5.03 -1.07
C SER A 127 -8.67 3.90 -0.15
N ILE A 128 -9.28 2.85 -0.69
CA ILE A 128 -9.81 1.75 0.12
C ILE A 128 -8.64 0.90 0.65
N PRO A 129 -8.61 0.57 1.96
CA PRO A 129 -7.60 -0.33 2.51
C PRO A 129 -7.64 -1.72 1.84
N SER A 130 -6.48 -2.32 1.57
CA SER A 130 -6.39 -3.62 0.89
C SER A 130 -7.15 -4.74 1.60
N ILE A 131 -7.21 -4.72 2.94
CA ILE A 131 -7.94 -5.70 3.75
C ILE A 131 -9.44 -5.73 3.44
N VAL A 132 -10.02 -4.58 3.09
CA VAL A 132 -11.46 -4.47 2.79
C VAL A 132 -11.78 -5.21 1.49
N PHE A 133 -10.92 -5.10 0.47
CA PHE A 133 -11.10 -5.87 -0.77
C PHE A 133 -11.00 -7.38 -0.52
N GLY A 134 -10.11 -7.82 0.37
CA GLY A 134 -9.97 -9.22 0.75
C GLY A 134 -11.23 -9.78 1.44
N LEU A 135 -11.73 -9.07 2.46
CA LEU A 135 -12.94 -9.47 3.19
C LEU A 135 -14.20 -9.36 2.33
N PHE A 136 -14.30 -8.34 1.48
CA PHE A 136 -15.38 -8.23 0.50
C PHE A 136 -15.38 -9.41 -0.46
N GLY A 137 -14.20 -9.77 -1.01
CA GLY A 137 -14.05 -10.93 -1.87
C GLY A 137 -14.51 -12.22 -1.19
N LEU A 138 -14.04 -12.46 0.04
CA LEU A 138 -14.46 -13.61 0.84
C LEU A 138 -15.99 -13.65 0.99
N GLY A 139 -16.61 -12.57 1.48
CA GLY A 139 -18.05 -12.50 1.72
C GLY A 139 -18.89 -12.60 0.44
N PHE A 140 -18.43 -11.98 -0.66
CA PHE A 140 -19.15 -11.99 -1.93
C PHE A 140 -19.04 -13.35 -2.64
N PHE A 141 -17.84 -13.90 -2.76
CA PHE A 141 -17.66 -15.15 -3.50
C PHE A 141 -18.12 -16.37 -2.72
N ILE A 142 -17.87 -16.44 -1.41
CA ILE A 142 -18.26 -17.59 -0.59
C ILE A 142 -19.68 -17.41 -0.08
N GLY A 143 -19.96 -16.27 0.58
CA GLY A 143 -21.26 -16.04 1.21
C GLY A 143 -22.41 -15.77 0.23
N PHE A 144 -22.18 -14.99 -0.84
CA PHE A 144 -23.25 -14.63 -1.78
C PHE A 144 -23.32 -15.54 -3.02
N ILE A 145 -22.19 -15.79 -3.69
CA ILE A 145 -22.15 -16.65 -4.90
C ILE A 145 -22.06 -18.13 -4.54
N GLY A 146 -21.22 -18.48 -3.55
CA GLY A 146 -20.91 -19.87 -3.18
C GLY A 146 -21.97 -20.57 -2.33
N GLY A 147 -22.92 -19.82 -1.75
CA GLY A 147 -24.03 -20.35 -0.97
C GLY A 147 -23.74 -20.63 0.52
N GLY A 148 -22.54 -20.29 1.02
CA GLY A 148 -22.13 -20.49 2.42
C GLY A 148 -20.76 -21.13 2.56
#